data_AF-A0ABD2P0S4-F1
#
_entry.id   AF-A0ABD2P0S4-F1
#
_cell.length_a   1.000
_cell.length_b   1.000
_cell.length_c   1.000
_cell.angle_alpha   90.00
_cell.angle_beta   90.00
_cell.angle_gamma   90.00
#
_symmetry.space_group_name_H-M   'P 1'
#
loop_
_entity.id
_entity.type
_entity.pdbx_description
1 polymer ?
#
loop_
_entity_poly.entity_id
_entity_poly.type
_entity_poly.pdbx_seq_one_letter_code
_entity_poly.pdbx_strand_id
1 'polypeptide(L)'
;MTVCWHVSDSCSDHPPFYGPFNHFASKRTFTGKNVLKIATYTAAFIFNEDFLPVLKIMEMMGVTIGQTASDCEDNVENARISRAEKTAEANAKRPEPLKAADNNITALRKSVIAY
;
A
#
# COMPACT_ATOMS: atom_id res chain seq x y z
N MET A 1 2.53 -11.50 -30.19
CA MET A 1 1.64 -12.23 -29.26
C MET A 1 1.32 -11.28 -28.12
N THR A 2 0.17 -10.62 -28.17
CA THR A 2 -0.27 -9.64 -27.18
C THR A 2 -1.30 -10.33 -26.29
N VAL A 3 -1.00 -10.53 -25.02
CA VAL A 3 -1.97 -11.03 -24.04
C VAL A 3 -2.76 -9.85 -23.51
N CYS A 4 -3.97 -9.66 -24.03
CA CYS A 4 -4.94 -8.72 -23.47
C CYS A 4 -5.40 -9.24 -22.11
N TRP A 5 -4.96 -8.59 -21.04
CA TRP A 5 -5.56 -8.77 -19.72
C TRP A 5 -6.92 -8.07 -19.72
N HIS A 6 -7.99 -8.83 -19.93
CA HIS A 6 -9.35 -8.34 -19.73
C HIS A 6 -9.59 -8.28 -18.22
N VAL A 7 -9.54 -7.08 -17.64
CA VAL A 7 -10.10 -6.83 -16.31
C VAL A 7 -11.61 -6.89 -16.46
N SER A 8 -12.18 -8.06 -16.16
CA SER A 8 -13.63 -8.20 -16.04
C SER A 8 -14.07 -7.48 -14.77
N ASP A 9 -14.39 -6.19 -14.89
CA ASP A 9 -15.31 -5.52 -13.97
C ASP A 9 -16.66 -6.23 -14.07
N SER A 10 -16.87 -7.22 -13.20
CA SER A 10 -18.18 -7.80 -13.01
C SER A 10 -18.98 -6.87 -12.11
N CYS A 11 -19.51 -5.79 -12.70
CA CYS A 11 -20.79 -5.25 -12.28
C CYS A 11 -21.80 -6.41 -12.35
N SER A 12 -22.17 -6.96 -11.21
CA SER A 12 -23.21 -7.98 -11.13
C SER A 12 -24.42 -7.42 -10.42
N ASP A 13 -25.31 -6.83 -11.22
CA ASP A 13 -26.75 -6.96 -11.01
C ASP A 13 -27.07 -8.45 -10.86
N HIS A 14 -27.47 -8.90 -9.67
CA HIS A 14 -28.03 -10.22 -9.47
C HIS A 14 -29.25 -10.15 -8.53
N PRO A 15 -30.39 -10.76 -8.91
CA PRO A 15 -31.61 -10.78 -8.09
C PRO A 15 -31.48 -11.74 -6.89
N PRO A 16 -32.31 -11.57 -5.84
CA PRO A 16 -32.17 -12.34 -4.61
C PRO A 16 -32.82 -13.72 -4.77
N PHE A 17 -32.02 -14.74 -5.10
CA PHE A 17 -32.48 -16.14 -5.03
C PHE A 17 -32.20 -16.73 -3.65
N TYR A 18 -33.27 -16.87 -2.86
CA TYR A 18 -33.31 -17.67 -1.65
C TYR A 18 -33.18 -19.16 -1.99
N GLY A 19 -32.16 -19.83 -1.45
CA GLY A 19 -32.04 -21.29 -1.50
C GLY A 19 -30.92 -21.78 -0.57
N PRO A 20 -31.18 -22.68 0.40
CA PRO A 20 -30.17 -23.18 1.32
C PRO A 20 -29.74 -24.61 0.94
N PHE A 21 -28.79 -24.77 0.03
CA PHE A 21 -28.01 -26.00 -0.05
C PHE A 21 -26.75 -25.82 -0.90
N ASN A 22 -25.60 -25.86 -0.22
CA ASN A 22 -24.29 -26.29 -0.71
C ASN A 22 -23.79 -25.70 -2.03
N HIS A 23 -22.85 -24.76 -1.91
CA HIS A 23 -21.44 -25.08 -2.14
C HIS A 23 -20.60 -24.04 -1.37
N PHE A 24 -20.16 -24.42 -0.16
CA PHE A 24 -18.81 -24.02 0.25
C PHE A 24 -17.84 -24.73 -0.71
N ALA A 25 -17.77 -24.28 -1.96
CA ALA A 25 -16.57 -24.47 -2.73
C ALA A 25 -15.52 -23.74 -1.91
N SER A 26 -14.68 -24.50 -1.20
CA SER A 26 -13.46 -23.95 -0.64
C SER A 26 -12.83 -23.17 -1.78
N LYS A 27 -12.85 -21.83 -1.70
CA LYS A 27 -12.04 -20.97 -2.56
C LYS A 27 -10.58 -21.15 -2.16
N ARG A 28 -10.10 -22.40 -2.07
CA ARG A 28 -8.68 -22.73 -2.15
C ARG A 28 -8.31 -22.46 -3.60
N THR A 29 -8.16 -21.18 -3.92
CA THR A 29 -7.21 -20.81 -4.94
C THR A 29 -5.89 -21.37 -4.44
N PHE A 30 -5.47 -22.50 -4.99
CA PHE A 30 -4.09 -22.97 -4.89
C PHE A 30 -3.26 -21.99 -5.70
N THR A 31 -3.12 -20.79 -5.14
CA THR A 31 -2.37 -19.70 -5.73
C THR A 31 -0.92 -20.11 -5.60
N GLY A 32 -0.26 -20.32 -6.75
CA GLY A 32 1.15 -20.70 -6.77
C GLY A 32 1.99 -19.72 -5.96
N LYS A 33 3.08 -20.20 -5.34
CA LYS A 33 3.97 -19.40 -4.47
C LYS A 33 4.38 -18.06 -5.10
N ASN A 34 4.51 -18.01 -6.43
CA ASN A 34 4.88 -16.81 -7.17
C ASN A 34 3.78 -15.75 -7.20
N VAL A 35 2.52 -16.15 -7.38
CA VAL A 35 1.38 -15.22 -7.40
C VAL A 35 1.15 -14.65 -6.00
N LEU A 36 1.28 -15.47 -4.95
CA LEU A 36 1.21 -15.00 -3.57
C LEU A 36 2.30 -13.96 -3.26
N LYS A 37 3.53 -14.21 -3.72
CA LYS A 37 4.64 -13.26 -3.57
C LYS A 37 4.35 -11.94 -4.25
N ILE A 38 3.93 -11.96 -5.52
CA ILE A 38 3.61 -10.74 -6.28
C ILE A 38 2.49 -9.97 -5.57
N ALA A 39 1.42 -10.65 -5.16
CA ALA A 39 0.32 -10.03 -4.43
C ALA A 39 0.76 -9.41 -3.09
N THR A 40 1.67 -10.07 -2.37
CA THR A 40 2.20 -9.56 -1.09
C THR A 40 3.07 -8.32 -1.30
N TYR A 41 3.93 -8.32 -2.33
CA TYR A 41 4.71 -7.14 -2.68
C TYR A 41 3.82 -5.99 -3.13
N THR A 42 2.85 -6.24 -4.02
CA THR A 42 1.87 -5.23 -4.45
C THR A 42 1.09 -4.66 -3.28
N ALA A 43 0.64 -5.49 -2.34
CA ALA A 43 -0.06 -5.02 -1.15
C ALA A 43 0.85 -4.14 -0.28
N ALA A 44 2.11 -4.54 -0.06
CA ALA A 44 3.07 -3.74 0.71
C ALA A 44 3.32 -2.36 0.06
N PHE A 45 3.40 -2.29 -1.26
CA PHE A 45 3.55 -1.02 -1.98
C PHE A 45 2.31 -0.13 -1.84
N ILE A 46 1.10 -0.70 -1.99
CA ILE A 46 -0.16 0.04 -1.80
C ILE A 46 -0.28 0.58 -0.37
N PHE A 47 0.04 -0.23 0.66
CA PHE A 47 -0.01 0.21 2.05
C PHE A 47 1.02 1.29 2.39
N ASN A 48 2.16 1.30 1.69
CA ASN A 48 3.16 2.35 1.81
C ASN A 48 2.88 3.55 0.89
N GLU A 49 1.75 3.55 0.19
CA GLU A 49 1.35 4.59 -0.77
C GLU A 49 2.37 4.79 -1.90
N ASP A 50 3.10 3.73 -2.24
CA ASP A 50 4.15 3.75 -3.25
C ASP A 50 3.63 3.06 -4.52
N PHE A 51 3.15 3.83 -5.48
CA PHE A 51 2.54 3.30 -6.70
C PHE A 51 3.56 3.01 -7.82
N LEU A 52 4.73 3.64 -7.77
CA LEU A 52 5.79 3.50 -8.78
C LEU A 52 6.25 2.03 -8.94
N PRO A 53 6.52 1.25 -7.87
CA PRO A 53 6.93 -0.14 -8.00
C PRO A 53 5.81 -1.02 -8.58
N VAL A 54 4.55 -0.71 -8.29
CA VAL A 54 3.40 -1.44 -8.82
C VAL A 54 3.28 -1.23 -10.33
N LEU A 55 3.40 0.03 -10.78
CA LEU A 55 3.44 0.37 -12.20
C LEU A 55 4.61 -0.32 -12.89
N LYS A 56 5.80 -0.31 -12.30
CA LYS A 56 6.97 -0.99 -12.86
C LYS A 56 6.80 -2.51 -12.98
N ILE A 57 6.12 -3.15 -12.03
CA ILE A 57 5.75 -4.57 -12.11
C ILE A 57 4.76 -4.81 -13.25
N MET A 58 3.77 -3.94 -13.43
CA MET A 58 2.80 -4.02 -14.53
C MET A 58 3.48 -3.86 -15.90
N GLU A 59 4.40 -2.91 -16.04
CA GLU A 59 5.21 -2.72 -17.25
C GLU A 59 6.04 -3.97 -17.57
N MET A 60 6.74 -4.54 -16.56
CA MET A 60 7.51 -5.79 -16.73
C MET A 60 6.64 -6.99 -17.13
N MET A 61 5.37 -7.01 -16.74
CA MET A 61 4.40 -8.04 -17.16
C MET A 61 3.80 -7.77 -18.54
N GLY A 62 4.24 -6.72 -19.24
CA GLY A 62 3.76 -6.35 -20.57
C GLY A 62 2.41 -5.64 -20.57
N VAL A 63 1.98 -5.09 -19.42
CA VAL A 63 0.78 -4.26 -19.34
C VAL A 63 1.14 -2.86 -19.82
N THR A 64 0.41 -2.36 -20.82
CA THR A 64 0.58 -0.98 -21.30
C THR A 64 0.06 0.00 -20.26
N ILE A 65 0.94 0.86 -19.76
CA ILE A 65 0.60 1.92 -18.82
C ILE A 65 0.16 3.15 -19.60
N GLY A 66 -1.07 3.60 -19.38
CA GLY A 66 -1.60 4.83 -19.98
C GLY A 66 -1.26 6.06 -19.13
N GLN A 67 -1.36 7.25 -19.73
CA GLN A 67 -1.09 8.53 -19.07
C GLN A 67 -1.85 8.71 -17.74
N THR A 68 -3.09 8.24 -17.69
CA THR A 68 -3.93 8.29 -16.47
C THR A 68 -3.30 7.57 -15.28
N ALA A 69 -2.53 6.50 -15.51
CA ALA A 69 -1.86 5.78 -14.45
C ALA A 69 -0.66 6.56 -13.90
N SER A 70 0.09 7.24 -14.77
CA SER A 70 1.16 8.17 -14.37
C SER A 70 0.59 9.37 -13.61
N ASP A 71 -0.49 9.97 -14.09
CA ASP A 71 -1.14 11.09 -13.38
C ASP A 71 -1.67 10.65 -12.01
N CYS A 72 -2.17 9.41 -11.90
CA CYS A 72 -2.59 8.83 -10.63
C CYS A 72 -1.41 8.65 -9.65
N GLU A 73 -0.27 8.15 -10.13
CA GLU A 73 0.96 8.03 -9.35
C GLU A 73 1.40 9.38 -8.78
N ASP A 74 1.47 10.40 -9.64
CA ASP A 74 1.87 11.76 -9.24
C ASP A 74 0.93 12.33 -8.17
N ASN A 75 -0.37 12.10 -8.30
CA ASN A 75 -1.35 12.55 -7.32
C ASN A 75 -1.19 11.85 -5.96
N VAL A 76 -0.94 10.54 -5.95
CA VAL A 76 -0.71 9.78 -4.71
C VAL A 76 0.59 10.22 -4.04
N GLU A 77 1.66 10.40 -4.81
CA GLU A 77 2.96 10.86 -4.31
C GLU A 77 2.86 12.28 -3.72
N ASN A 78 2.20 13.20 -4.42
CA ASN A 78 1.96 14.56 -3.89
C ASN A 78 1.12 14.54 -2.61
N ALA A 79 0.12 13.65 -2.51
CA ALA A 79 -0.67 13.47 -1.29
C ALA A 79 0.17 12.89 -0.13
N ARG A 80 1.10 11.98 -0.44
CA ARG A 80 2.07 11.42 0.52
C ARG A 80 3.00 12.50 1.07
N ILE A 81 3.60 13.30 0.18
CA ILE A 81 4.46 14.43 0.55
C ILE A 81 3.70 15.42 1.45
N SER A 82 2.48 15.83 1.04
CA SER A 82 1.67 16.76 1.82
C SER A 82 1.34 16.24 3.23
N ARG A 83 1.07 14.93 3.37
CA ARG A 83 0.85 14.31 4.70
C ARG A 83 2.12 14.26 5.53
N ALA A 84 3.24 13.93 4.91
CA ALA A 84 4.54 13.92 5.59
C ALA A 84 4.89 15.33 6.11
N GLU A 85 4.69 16.36 5.30
CA GLU A 85 4.88 17.75 5.66
C GLU A 85 3.96 18.18 6.81
N LYS A 86 2.65 17.88 6.74
CA LYS A 86 1.70 18.16 7.83
C LYS A 86 2.09 17.47 9.13
N THR A 87 2.56 16.23 9.05
CA THR A 87 3.01 15.47 10.22
C THR A 87 4.29 16.07 10.80
N ALA A 88 5.23 16.48 9.95
CA ALA A 88 6.45 17.16 10.36
C ALA A 88 6.14 18.50 11.02
N GLU A 89 5.23 19.30 10.46
CA GLU A 89 4.80 20.57 11.03
C GLU A 89 4.08 20.38 12.38
N ALA A 90 3.18 19.40 12.48
CA ALA A 90 2.51 19.05 13.73
C ALA A 90 3.52 18.62 14.81
N ASN A 91 4.55 17.84 14.45
CA ASN A 91 5.63 17.47 15.36
C ASN A 91 6.51 18.66 15.75
N ALA A 92 6.76 19.60 14.83
CA ALA A 92 7.46 20.83 15.14
C ALA A 92 6.69 21.70 16.16
N LYS A 93 5.36 21.73 16.04
CA LYS A 93 4.45 22.48 16.93
C LYS A 93 4.05 21.74 18.22
N ARG A 94 4.50 20.48 18.43
CA ARG A 94 4.25 19.79 19.70
C ARG A 94 4.80 20.61 20.87
N PRO A 95 4.03 20.76 21.97
CA PRO A 95 4.47 21.53 23.13
C PRO A 95 5.73 20.90 23.75
N GLU A 96 6.65 21.78 24.13
CA GLU A 96 7.94 21.56 24.82
C GLU A 96 8.05 20.36 25.80
N PRO A 97 7.06 20.00 26.65
CA PRO A 97 7.19 18.87 27.59
C PRO A 97 7.56 17.53 26.95
N LEU A 98 7.12 17.25 25.72
CA LEU A 98 7.46 16.00 25.03
C LEU A 98 8.89 16.02 24.46
N LYS A 99 9.33 17.15 23.90
CA LYS A 99 10.72 17.32 23.44
C LYS A 99 11.73 17.27 24.59
N ALA A 100 11.36 17.85 25.74
CA ALA A 100 12.16 17.77 26.96
C ALA A 100 12.33 16.33 27.46
N ALA A 101 11.28 15.50 27.38
CA ALA A 101 11.34 14.09 27.77
C ALA A 101 12.27 13.28 26.86
N ASP A 102 12.23 13.49 25.54
CA ASP A 102 13.10 12.78 24.58
C ASP A 102 14.59 13.14 24.76
N ASN A 103 14.87 14.42 25.05
CA ASN A 103 16.22 14.88 25.37
C ASN A 103 16.75 14.25 26.67
N ASN A 104 15.89 14.10 27.68
CA ASN A 104 16.26 13.50 28.96
C ASN A 104 16.55 12.00 28.83
N ILE A 105 15.76 11.27 28.04
CA ILE A 105 16.02 9.86 27.72
C ILE A 105 17.33 9.72 26.93
N THR A 106 17.62 10.64 26.02
CA THR A 106 18.86 10.63 25.22
C THR A 106 20.09 10.92 26.09
N ALA A 107 19.98 11.85 27.04
CA ALA A 107 21.02 12.15 28.02
C ALA A 107 21.33 10.95 28.93
N LEU A 108 20.28 10.25 29.40
CA LEU A 108 20.42 9.03 30.20
C LEU A 108 21.07 7.88 29.41
N ARG A 109 20.74 7.72 28.12
CA ARG A 109 21.39 6.71 27.27
C ARG A 109 22.88 6.98 27.08
N LYS A 110 23.27 8.25 26.91
CA LYS A 110 24.69 8.63 26.79
C LYS A 110 25.48 8.42 28.07
N SER A 111 24.88 8.67 29.23
CA SER A 111 25.55 8.43 30.52
C SER A 111 25.68 6.94 30.83
N VAL A 112 24.71 6.11 30.46
CA VAL A 112 24.78 4.65 30.63
C VAL A 112 25.85 4.00 29.74
N ILE A 113 26.10 4.53 28.54
CA ILE A 113 27.14 4.03 27.63
C ILE A 113 28.55 4.51 28.05
N ALA A 114 28.64 5.52 28.93
CA ALA A 114 29.90 6.10 29.39
C ALA A 114 30.50 5.40 30.63
N TYR A 115 29.86 4.33 31.14
CA TYR A 115 30.39 3.42 32.16
C TYR A 115 30.82 2.09 31.52
#